data_AF-A0A091LXY7-F1
#
_entry.id   AF-A0A091LXY7-F1
#
_cell.length_a   1.000
_cell.length_b   1.000
_cell.length_c   1.000
_cell.angle_alpha   90.00
_cell.angle_beta   90.00
_cell.angle_gamma   90.00
#
_symmetry.space_group_name_H-M   'P 1'
#
loop_
_entity.id
_entity.type
_entity.pdbx_description
1 polymer ?
#
loop_
_entity_poly.entity_id
_entity_poly.type
_entity_poly.pdbx_seq_one_letter_code
_entity_poly.pdbx_strand_id
1 'polypeptide(L)' 'SISFASGGDTDTTDYVAYVAKDPINQRACHILECCEGLAQSVISTVGQAFELRFKQYLHSPPKVVVPPDR' A
#
# COMPACT_ATOMS: atom_id res chain seq x y z
N SER A 1 -2.07 1.00 -7.80
CA SER A 1 -0.95 0.44 -7.02
C SER A 1 -0.82 1.16 -5.70
N ILE A 2 -0.40 0.49 -4.63
CA ILE A 2 -0.16 1.14 -3.33
C ILE A 2 1.30 1.59 -3.29
N SER A 3 1.54 2.81 -2.81
CA SER A 3 2.89 3.40 -2.72
C SER A 3 3.37 3.61 -1.29
N PHE A 4 2.46 3.62 -0.32
CA PHE A 4 2.74 3.80 1.10
C PHE A 4 1.57 3.24 1.91
N ALA A 5 1.84 2.71 3.10
CA ALA A 5 0.84 2.31 4.07
C ALA A 5 1.37 2.55 5.50
N SER A 6 0.49 2.88 6.42
CA SER A 6 0.78 3.11 7.84
C SER A 6 -0.38 2.59 8.70
N GLY A 7 -0.05 2.02 9.86
CA GLY A 7 -1.02 1.87 10.94
C GLY A 7 -1.26 3.21 11.64
N GLY A 8 -2.35 3.31 12.39
CA GLY A 8 -2.63 4.44 13.29
C GLY A 8 -1.74 4.45 14.54
N ASP A 9 -1.84 5.54 15.28
CA ASP A 9 -1.18 5.74 16.57
C ASP A 9 -1.98 5.13 17.74
N THR A 10 -1.62 5.45 18.98
CA THR A 10 -2.27 4.91 20.19
C THR A 10 -3.74 5.30 20.32
N ASP A 11 -4.17 6.38 19.67
CA ASP A 11 -5.55 6.87 19.72
C ASP A 11 -6.37 6.37 18.52
N THR A 12 -5.69 5.88 17.48
CA THR A 12 -6.27 5.41 16.22
C THR A 12 -5.82 3.98 15.86
N THR A 13 -5.66 3.12 16.86
CA THR A 13 -5.08 1.78 16.70
C THR A 13 -5.82 0.89 15.71
N ASP A 14 -7.12 1.12 15.53
CA ASP A 14 -7.98 0.38 14.60
C ASP A 14 -7.94 0.92 13.16
N TYR A 15 -7.19 1.99 12.90
CA TYR A 15 -7.14 2.61 11.58
C TYR A 15 -5.85 2.25 10.81
N VAL A 16 -6.00 2.11 9.50
CA VAL A 16 -4.90 1.95 8.56
C VAL A 16 -5.05 3.00 7.46
N ALA A 17 -3.97 3.75 7.20
CA ALA A 17 -3.90 4.70 6.11
C ALA A 17 -3.03 4.14 4.98
N TYR A 18 -3.45 4.27 3.74
CA TYR A 18 -2.63 3.89 2.58
C TYR A 18 -2.80 4.84 1.41
N VAL A 19 -1.72 5.01 0.64
CA VAL A 19 -1.71 5.85 -0.55
C VAL A 19 -1.80 4.99 -1.80
N ALA A 20 -2.94 5.05 -2.48
CA ALA A 20 -3.17 4.36 -3.74
C ALA A 20 -2.98 5.31 -4.94
N LYS A 21 -2.53 4.73 -6.04
CA LYS A 21 -2.46 5.36 -7.37
C LYS A 21 -3.38 4.62 -8.31
N ASP A 22 -4.39 5.31 -8.83
CA ASP A 22 -5.30 4.78 -9.85
C ASP A 22 -5.67 5.86 -10.89
N PRO A 23 -6.15 5.47 -12.09
CA PRO A 23 -6.45 6.42 -13.16
C PRO A 23 -7.55 7.43 -12.81
N ILE A 24 -8.45 7.10 -11.88
CA ILE A 24 -9.63 7.88 -11.52
C ILE A 24 -9.29 8.88 -10.42
N ASN A 25 -8.71 8.42 -9.31
CA ASN A 25 -8.42 9.26 -8.14
C ASN A 25 -6.98 9.78 -8.09
N GLN A 26 -6.18 9.54 -9.13
CA GLN A 26 -4.76 9.88 -9.16
C GLN A 26 -4.05 9.29 -7.92
N ARG A 27 -3.24 10.08 -7.21
CA ARG A 27 -2.61 9.68 -5.94
C ARG A 27 -3.47 10.18 -4.78
N ALA A 28 -4.20 9.26 -4.14
CA ALA A 28 -5.09 9.56 -3.03
C ALA A 28 -4.70 8.77 -1.76
N CYS A 29 -4.96 9.37 -0.59
CA CYS A 29 -4.85 8.70 0.70
C CYS A 29 -6.22 8.14 1.09
N HIS A 30 -6.24 6.86 1.45
CA HIS A 30 -7.43 6.16 1.90
C HIS A 30 -7.25 5.73 3.34
N ILE A 31 -8.30 5.90 4.13
CA ILE A 31 -8.36 5.48 5.53
C ILE A 31 -9.31 4.29 5.63
N LEU A 32 -8.83 3.20 6.18
CA LEU A 32 -9.58 1.98 6.46
C LEU A 32 -9.71 1.82 7.97
N GLU A 33 -10.95 1.68 8.43
CA GLU A 33 -11.25 1.26 9.80
C GLU A 33 -11.30 -0.26 9.85
N CYS A 34 -10.45 -0.85 10.67
CA CYS A 34 -10.31 -2.29 10.88
C CYS A 34 -10.89 -2.65 12.24
N CYS A 35 -12.09 -3.21 12.25
CA CYS A 35 -12.70 -3.71 13.49
C CYS A 35 -11.87 -4.85 14.12
N GLU A 36 -12.12 -5.10 15.41
CA GLU A 36 -11.59 -6.27 16.15
C GLU A 36 -10.06 -6.32 16.25
N GLY A 37 -9.37 -5.17 16.21
CA GLY A 37 -7.91 -5.12 16.31
C GLY A 37 -7.17 -5.67 15.09
N LEU A 38 -7.87 -5.83 13.95
CA LEU A 38 -7.28 -6.36 12.72
C LEU A 38 -6.28 -5.41 12.06
N ALA A 39 -6.26 -4.13 12.43
CA ALA A 39 -5.38 -3.11 11.85
C ALA A 39 -3.91 -3.55 11.79
N GLN A 40 -3.40 -4.16 12.87
CA GLN A 40 -2.03 -4.67 12.94
C GLN A 40 -1.77 -5.83 11.98
N SER A 41 -2.72 -6.75 11.85
CA SER A 41 -2.62 -7.85 10.90
C SER A 41 -2.65 -7.34 9.46
N VAL A 42 -3.53 -6.38 9.17
CA VAL A 42 -3.65 -5.75 7.86
C VAL A 42 -2.36 -5.03 7.47
N ILE A 43 -1.82 -4.15 8.32
CA ILE A 43 -0.59 -3.42 7.99
C ILE A 43 0.62 -4.35 7.85
N SER A 44 0.71 -5.40 8.68
CA SER A 44 1.76 -6.42 8.58
C SER A 44 1.69 -7.18 7.25
N THR A 45 0.48 -7.58 6.85
CA THR A 45 0.24 -8.27 5.57
C THR A 45 0.59 -7.38 4.38
N VAL A 46 0.27 -6.08 4.44
CA VAL A 46 0.67 -5.11 3.42
C VAL A 46 2.19 -5.02 3.35
N GLY A 47 2.89 -4.93 4.49
CA GLY A 47 4.36 -4.92 4.53
C GLY A 47 4.99 -6.15 3.89
N GLN A 48 4.47 -7.35 4.18
CA GLN A 48 4.92 -8.59 3.56
C GLN A 48 4.68 -8.61 2.04
N ALA A 49 3.53 -8.10 1.57
CA ALA A 49 3.26 -7.99 0.13
C ALA A 49 4.24 -7.04 -0.57
N PHE A 50 4.62 -5.93 0.07
CA PHE A 50 5.66 -5.03 -0.42
C PHE A 50 7.01 -5.75 -0.52
N GLU A 51 7.39 -6.52 0.50
CA GLU A 51 8.64 -7.29 0.50
C GLU A 51 8.65 -8.34 -0.63
N LEU A 52 7.58 -9.10 -0.78
CA LEU A 52 7.43 -10.09 -1.87
C LEU A 52 7.56 -9.42 -3.23
N ARG A 53 6.90 -8.27 -3.41
CA ARG A 53 6.98 -7.51 -4.67
C ARG A 53 8.37 -6.96 -4.92
N PHE A 54 9.05 -6.48 -3.88
CA PHE A 54 10.43 -6.01 -3.97
C PHE A 54 11.39 -7.14 -4.33
N LYS A 55 11.26 -8.31 -3.71
CA LYS A 55 12.03 -9.51 -4.08
C LYS A 55 11.80 -9.88 -5.54
N GLN A 56 10.55 -9.91 -6.02
CA GLN A 56 10.26 -10.18 -7.44
C GLN A 56 10.92 -9.16 -8.37
N TYR A 57 10.87 -7.88 -8.01
CA TYR A 57 11.49 -6.79 -8.77
C TYR A 57 13.01 -6.99 -8.92
N LEU A 58 13.69 -7.44 -7.85
CA LEU A 58 15.13 -7.72 -7.90
C LEU A 58 15.48 -8.93 -8.76
N HIS A 59 14.65 -9.99 -8.75
CA HIS A 59 14.90 -11.21 -9.54
C HIS A 59 14.52 -11.06 -11.02
N SER A 60 13.57 -10.19 -11.34
CA SER A 60 13.10 -9.96 -12.71
C SER A 60 12.61 -8.51 -12.81
N PRO A 61 13.51 -7.56 -13.10
CA PRO A 61 13.12 -6.17 -13.22
C PRO A 61 12.05 -6.05 -14.32
N PRO A 62 10.88 -5.48 -14.00
CA PRO A 62 9.84 -5.27 -14.99
C PRO A 62 10.41 -4.39 -16.10
N LYS A 63 10.16 -4.76 -17.36
CA LYS A 63 10.48 -3.90 -18.50
C LYS A 63 9.81 -2.55 -18.23
N VAL A 64 10.60 -1.47 -18.25
CA VAL A 64 10.10 -0.11 -18.05
C VAL A 64 8.99 0.11 -19.06
N VAL A 65 7.75 0.14 -18.58
CA VAL A 65 6.62 0.54 -19.41
C VAL A 65 6.75 2.05 -19.50
N VAL A 66 7.31 2.53 -20.61
CA VAL A 66 7.28 3.95 -20.95
C VAL A 66 5.81 4.38 -20.90
N PRO A 67 5.44 5.34 -20.02
CA PRO A 67 4.10 5.90 -20.06
C PRO A 67 3.86 6.48 -21.46
N PRO A 68 2.68 6.31 -22.06
CA PRO A 68 2.37 7.01 -23.30
C PRO A 68 2.52 8.51 -23.07
N ASP A 69 3.19 9.19 -24.03
CA ASP A 69 3.38 10.64 -24.03
C ASP A 69 2.06 11.36 -23.75
N ARG A 70 2.13 12.35 -22.86
CA ARG A 70 1.00 13.18 -22.44
C ARG A 70 0.66 14.23 -23.49
#